data_AF-C6IYP2-F1
#
_entry.id   AF-C6IYP2-F1
#
_cell.length_a   1.000
_cell.length_b   1.000
_cell.length_c   1.000
_cell.angle_alpha   90.00
_cell.angle_beta   90.00
_cell.angle_gamma   90.00
#
_symmetry.space_group_name_H-M   'P 1'
#
loop_
_entity.id
_entity.type
_entity.pdbx_description
1 polymer ?
#
loop_
_entity_poly.entity_id
_entity_poly.type
_entity_poly.pdbx_seq_one_letter_code
_entity_poly.pdbx_strand_id
1 'polypeptide(L)'
;MDMEKRSWSRPVTPEELEEANRIGRTLLYLRVTLIPDCTQKLERFRLIDMKLSAYEQVLDRTPNLSDPAEPLESIESVTWLIAFAGEAKHLQRWVELMLDVDQVEVTEVAMDF
;
A
#
# COMPACT_ATOMS: atom_id res chain seq x y z
N MET A 1 10.45 12.36 -11.51
CA MET A 1 9.55 13.08 -10.59
C MET A 1 9.81 12.46 -9.24
N ASP A 2 10.54 13.20 -8.40
CA ASP A 2 11.27 12.66 -7.25
C ASP A 2 10.31 12.03 -6.24
N MET A 3 10.42 10.71 -6.11
CA MET A 3 9.77 9.91 -5.07
C MET A 3 10.59 9.97 -3.77
N GLU A 4 11.26 11.10 -3.52
CA GLU A 4 12.11 11.31 -2.36
C GLU A 4 11.42 12.29 -1.40
N LYS A 5 11.28 11.87 -0.14
CA LYS A 5 10.67 12.57 1.01
C LYS A 5 9.20 12.27 1.33
N ARG A 6 8.71 11.05 1.06
CA ARG A 6 7.61 10.50 1.88
C ARG A 6 8.25 9.68 2.99
N SER A 7 8.08 10.11 4.23
CA SER A 7 8.56 9.34 5.38
C SER A 7 7.74 8.06 5.45
N TRP A 8 8.35 6.96 5.02
CA TRP A 8 7.90 5.60 5.27
C TRP A 8 7.64 5.40 6.76
N SER A 9 6.62 4.60 7.12
CA SER A 9 6.20 4.50 8.52
C SER A 9 7.25 3.77 9.37
N ARG A 10 8.04 2.91 8.73
CA ARG A 10 9.33 2.42 9.20
C ARG A 10 10.24 2.13 8.00
N PRO A 11 11.56 2.21 8.13
CA PRO A 11 12.44 1.70 7.09
C PRO A 11 12.23 0.19 6.92
N VAL A 12 11.92 -0.24 5.70
CA VAL A 12 11.88 -1.65 5.30
C VAL A 12 13.32 -2.14 5.18
N THR A 13 13.64 -3.26 5.82
CA THR A 13 15.03 -3.73 5.85
C THR A 13 15.39 -4.51 4.58
N PRO A 14 16.67 -4.54 4.18
CA PRO A 14 17.11 -5.36 3.04
C PRO A 14 16.72 -6.84 3.21
N GLU A 15 16.74 -7.37 4.42
CA GLU A 15 16.38 -8.76 4.71
C GLU A 15 14.89 -9.04 4.42
N GLU A 16 14.00 -8.08 4.69
CA GLU A 16 12.58 -8.21 4.37
C GLU A 16 12.33 -8.24 2.85
N LEU A 17 13.13 -7.48 2.11
CA LEU A 17 13.09 -7.45 0.64
C LEU A 17 13.69 -8.74 0.04
N GLU A 18 14.85 -9.17 0.52
CA GLU A 18 15.49 -10.42 0.11
C GLU A 18 14.62 -11.64 0.41
N GLU A 19 13.93 -11.66 1.56
CA GLU A 19 13.00 -12.73 1.90
C GLU A 19 11.88 -12.84 0.88
N ALA A 20 11.25 -11.72 0.52
CA ALA A 20 10.18 -11.67 -0.48
C ALA A 20 10.66 -12.23 -1.83
N ASN A 21 11.87 -11.85 -2.26
CA ASN A 21 12.49 -12.36 -3.48
C ASN A 21 12.74 -13.88 -3.39
N ARG A 22 13.30 -14.35 -2.26
CA ARG A 22 13.60 -15.78 -2.04
C ARG A 22 12.36 -16.67 -2.13
N ILE A 23 11.22 -16.18 -1.64
CA ILE A 23 9.95 -16.92 -1.70
C ILE A 23 9.15 -16.66 -2.99
N GLY A 24 9.76 -16.00 -3.99
CA GLY A 24 9.17 -15.79 -5.30
C GLY A 24 8.00 -14.80 -5.31
N ARG A 25 7.95 -13.86 -4.35
CA ARG A 25 6.94 -12.80 -4.32
C ARG A 25 7.40 -11.59 -5.08
N THR A 26 6.48 -10.97 -5.82
CA THR A 26 6.71 -9.69 -6.47
C THR A 26 6.50 -8.57 -5.46
N LEU A 27 7.45 -7.64 -5.38
CA LEU A 27 7.27 -6.43 -4.61
C LEU A 27 6.46 -5.40 -5.40
N LEU A 28 5.41 -4.88 -4.79
CA LEU A 28 4.48 -3.94 -5.40
C LEU A 28 4.33 -2.70 -4.53
N TYR A 29 4.44 -1.52 -5.14
CA TYR A 29 3.80 -0.33 -4.61
C TYR A 29 2.34 -0.30 -5.05
N LEU A 30 1.43 -0.40 -4.10
CA LEU A 30 -0.01 -0.26 -4.31
C LEU A 30 -0.43 1.11 -3.75
N ARG A 31 -0.84 2.04 -4.61
CA ARG A 31 -1.42 3.32 -4.18
C ARG A 31 -2.93 3.28 -4.38
N VAL A 32 -3.67 3.65 -3.35
CA VAL A 32 -5.14 3.72 -3.36
C VAL A 32 -5.57 5.13 -3.00
N THR A 33 -6.45 5.69 -3.82
CA THR A 33 -7.14 6.96 -3.59
C THR A 33 -8.61 6.66 -3.34
N LEU A 34 -9.20 7.28 -2.32
CA LEU A 34 -10.63 7.14 -2.03
C LEU A 34 -11.43 8.21 -2.78
N ILE A 35 -12.72 7.95 -2.99
CA ILE A 35 -13.64 8.95 -3.57
C ILE A 35 -13.63 10.23 -2.73
N PRO A 36 -13.77 11.43 -3.35
CA PRO A 36 -13.69 12.70 -2.65
C PRO A 36 -14.61 12.82 -1.43
N ASP A 37 -15.84 12.32 -1.57
CA ASP A 37 -16.92 12.40 -0.57
C ASP A 37 -16.89 11.24 0.45
N CYS A 38 -15.83 10.42 0.47
CA CYS A 38 -15.70 9.35 1.45
C CYS A 38 -15.65 9.93 2.87
N THR A 39 -16.71 9.67 3.64
CA THR A 39 -16.72 9.94 5.08
C THR A 39 -15.84 8.92 5.80
N GLN A 40 -15.08 9.33 6.82
CA GLN A 40 -14.23 8.42 7.61
C GLN A 40 -13.11 7.77 6.77
N LYS A 41 -12.34 8.58 6.03
CA LYS A 41 -11.26 8.11 5.14
C LYS A 41 -10.23 7.24 5.86
N LEU A 42 -9.85 7.61 7.09
CA LEU A 42 -8.89 6.82 7.87
C LEU A 42 -9.41 5.41 8.15
N GLU A 43 -10.65 5.29 8.62
CA GLU A 43 -11.29 4.01 8.90
C GLU A 43 -11.36 3.17 7.64
N ARG A 44 -11.66 3.80 6.50
CA ARG A 44 -11.66 3.12 5.20
C ARG A 44 -10.27 2.60 4.83
N PHE A 45 -9.23 3.41 4.95
CA PHE A 45 -7.86 2.98 4.71
C PHE A 45 -7.39 1.89 5.67
N ARG A 46 -7.77 1.96 6.96
CA ARG A 46 -7.50 0.91 7.95
C ARG A 46 -8.20 -0.41 7.61
N LEU A 47 -9.42 -0.36 7.06
CA LEU A 47 -10.11 -1.56 6.59
C LEU A 47 -9.42 -2.18 5.37
N ILE A 48 -8.94 -1.35 4.43
CA ILE A 48 -8.15 -1.82 3.28
C ILE A 48 -6.85 -2.45 3.77
N ASP A 49 -6.14 -1.79 4.68
CA ASP A 49 -4.89 -2.26 5.30
C ASP A 49 -5.05 -3.61 6.02
N MET A 50 -6.13 -3.76 6.81
CA MET A 50 -6.47 -5.02 7.47
C MET A 50 -6.75 -6.13 6.45
N LYS A 51 -7.46 -5.82 5.36
CA LYS A 51 -7.72 -6.80 4.29
C LYS A 51 -6.43 -7.20 3.58
N LEU A 52 -5.60 -6.24 3.20
CA LEU A 52 -4.30 -6.51 2.56
C LEU A 52 -3.44 -7.39 3.46
N SER A 53 -3.31 -7.04 4.73
CA SER A 53 -2.50 -7.78 5.72
C SER A 53 -3.03 -9.17 6.04
N ALA A 54 -4.31 -9.46 5.76
CA ALA A 54 -4.90 -10.78 5.98
C ALA A 54 -4.57 -11.78 4.87
N TYR A 55 -4.34 -11.30 3.65
CA TYR A 55 -4.06 -12.14 2.48
C TYR A 55 -2.59 -12.06 2.05
N GLU A 56 -1.94 -10.93 2.31
CA GLU A 56 -0.62 -10.61 1.77
C GLU A 56 0.31 -10.04 2.84
N GLN A 57 1.61 -10.08 2.52
CA GLN A 57 2.63 -9.50 3.39
C GLN A 57 2.78 -8.01 3.08
N VAL A 58 2.13 -7.18 3.89
CA VAL A 58 2.33 -5.72 3.88
C VAL A 58 3.63 -5.41 4.63
N LEU A 59 4.62 -4.87 3.91
CA LEU A 59 5.92 -4.52 4.48
C LEU A 59 5.90 -3.14 5.12
N ASP A 60 5.28 -2.17 4.44
CA ASP A 60 5.13 -0.80 4.92
C ASP A 60 3.97 -0.05 4.24
N ARG A 61 3.65 1.14 4.75
CA ARG A 61 2.61 2.04 4.25
C ARG A 61 2.95 3.51 4.50
N THR A 62 2.48 4.38 3.61
CA THR A 62 2.60 5.83 3.77
C THR A 62 1.30 6.53 3.31
N PRO A 63 0.72 7.45 4.12
CA PRO A 63 1.10 7.77 5.50
C PRO A 63 0.86 6.59 6.48
N ASN A 64 1.40 6.71 7.70
CA ASN A 64 1.15 5.74 8.77
C ASN A 64 -0.34 5.79 9.17
N LEU A 65 -1.03 4.65 9.13
CA LEU A 65 -2.45 4.56 9.47
C LEU A 65 -2.72 4.34 10.96
N SER A 66 -1.74 3.87 11.73
CA SER A 66 -1.91 3.66 13.18
C SER A 66 -1.80 4.98 13.94
N ASP A 67 -0.81 5.79 13.58
CA ASP A 67 -0.51 7.09 14.20
C ASP A 67 -0.09 8.09 13.11
N PRO A 68 -1.05 8.72 12.40
CA PRO A 68 -0.76 9.64 11.31
C PRO A 68 -0.24 10.97 11.84
N ALA A 69 0.83 11.48 11.22
CA ALA A 69 1.41 12.78 11.55
C ALA A 69 0.53 13.97 11.11
N GLU A 70 -0.37 13.77 10.14
CA GLU A 70 -1.26 14.78 9.59
C GLU A 70 -2.72 14.56 10.02
N PRO A 71 -3.55 15.61 9.99
CA PRO A 71 -4.99 15.49 10.24
C PRO A 71 -5.63 14.44 9.33
N LEU A 72 -6.46 13.57 9.90
CA LEU A 72 -7.07 12.43 9.22
C LEU A 72 -7.88 12.79 7.97
N GLU A 73 -8.41 14.01 7.94
CA GLU A 73 -9.24 14.54 6.86
C GLU A 73 -8.42 14.93 5.62
N SER A 74 -7.10 15.14 5.74
CA SER A 74 -6.23 15.51 4.61
C SER A 74 -5.64 14.31 3.85
N ILE A 75 -5.85 13.08 4.33
CA ILE A 75 -5.32 11.89 3.67
C ILE A 75 -6.18 11.56 2.44
N GLU A 76 -5.66 11.89 1.26
CA GLU A 76 -6.32 11.61 -0.02
C GLU A 76 -5.99 10.22 -0.56
N SER A 77 -4.77 9.74 -0.31
CA SER A 77 -4.30 8.45 -0.80
C SER A 77 -3.33 7.81 0.18
N VAL A 78 -3.27 6.48 0.16
CA VAL A 78 -2.30 5.69 0.90
C VAL A 78 -1.56 4.79 -0.08
N THR A 79 -0.25 4.65 0.11
CA THR A 79 0.59 3.72 -0.64
C THR A 79 1.11 2.64 0.29
N TRP A 80 0.90 1.39 -0.08
CA TRP A 80 1.47 0.21 0.59
C TRP A 80 2.63 -0.34 -0.23
N LEU A 81 3.67 -0.82 0.45
CA LEU A 81 4.64 -1.74 -0.10
C LEU A 81 4.25 -3.16 0.31
N ILE A 82 4.04 -4.03 -0.68
CA ILE A 82 3.49 -5.37 -0.48
C ILE A 82 4.39 -6.40 -1.17
N ALA A 83 4.69 -7.49 -0.48
CA ALA A 83 5.22 -8.70 -1.10
C ALA A 83 4.05 -9.61 -1.49
N PHE A 84 3.75 -9.66 -2.80
CA PHE A 84 2.55 -10.27 -3.35
C PHE A 84 2.86 -11.58 -4.08
N ALA A 85 2.04 -12.62 -3.86
CA ALA A 85 2.26 -13.96 -4.43
C ALA A 85 1.52 -14.22 -5.76
N GLY A 86 1.07 -13.18 -6.46
CA GLY A 86 0.29 -13.31 -7.70
C GLY A 86 0.56 -12.20 -8.72
N GLU A 87 -0.33 -12.09 -9.70
CA GLU A 87 -0.24 -11.05 -10.74
C GLU A 87 -0.73 -9.68 -10.23
N ALA A 88 0.08 -8.63 -10.42
CA ALA A 88 -0.24 -7.26 -10.02
C ALA A 88 -1.65 -6.80 -10.45
N LYS A 89 -2.11 -7.21 -11.64
CA LYS A 89 -3.46 -6.90 -12.16
C LYS A 89 -4.59 -7.50 -11.33
N HIS A 90 -4.38 -8.66 -10.71
CA HIS A 90 -5.38 -9.26 -9.82
C HIS A 90 -5.49 -8.48 -8.51
N LEU A 91 -4.36 -8.09 -7.92
CA LEU A 91 -4.35 -7.22 -6.75
C LEU A 91 -5.06 -5.90 -7.04
N GLN A 92 -4.71 -5.25 -8.16
CA GLN A 92 -5.32 -4.01 -8.59
C GLN A 92 -6.85 -4.13 -8.66
N ARG A 93 -7.37 -5.09 -9.44
CA ARG A 93 -8.81 -5.31 -9.61
C ARG A 93 -9.52 -5.61 -8.30
N TRP A 94 -8.89 -6.39 -7.42
CA TRP A 94 -9.49 -6.72 -6.13
C TRP A 94 -9.65 -5.49 -5.24
N VAL A 95 -8.69 -4.56 -5.27
CA VAL A 95 -8.75 -3.30 -4.51
C VAL A 95 -9.72 -2.31 -5.16
N GLU A 96 -9.77 -2.23 -6.49
CA GLU A 96 -10.75 -1.40 -7.23
C GLU A 96 -12.21 -1.75 -6.89
N LEU A 97 -12.47 -3.00 -6.51
CA LEU A 97 -13.80 -3.47 -6.09
C LEU A 97 -14.14 -3.15 -4.63
N MET A 98 -13.23 -2.57 -3.86
CA MET A 98 -13.50 -2.19 -2.48
C MET A 98 -14.34 -0.90 -2.42
N LEU A 99 -15.22 -0.84 -1.42
CA LEU A 99 -16.10 0.31 -1.21
C LEU A 99 -15.30 1.60 -1.04
N ASP A 100 -15.79 2.69 -1.65
CA ASP A 100 -15.23 4.05 -1.61
C ASP A 100 -13.85 4.23 -2.25
N VAL A 101 -13.32 3.22 -2.98
CA VAL A 101 -12.10 3.37 -3.78
C VAL A 101 -12.41 4.08 -5.10
N ASP A 102 -11.61 5.08 -5.43
CA ASP A 102 -11.69 5.85 -6.69
C ASP A 102 -10.64 5.40 -7.70
N GLN A 103 -9.38 5.34 -7.26
CA GLN A 103 -8.24 5.00 -8.11
C GLN A 103 -7.31 4.03 -7.42
N VAL A 104 -6.74 3.12 -8.21
CA VAL A 104 -5.72 2.17 -7.78
C VAL A 104 -4.58 2.19 -8.79
N GLU A 105 -3.38 2.46 -8.30
CA GLU A 105 -2.15 2.41 -9.08
C GLU A 105 -1.27 1.29 -8.51
N VAL A 106 -0.76 0.42 -9.38
CA VAL A 106 0.18 -0.65 -9.00
C VAL A 106 1.45 -0.50 -9.80
N THR A 107 2.58 -0.41 -9.10
CA THR A 107 3.92 -0.32 -9.69
C THR A 107 4.76 -1.46 -9.14
N GLU A 108 5.27 -2.31 -10.02
CA GLU A 108 6.26 -3.32 -9.66
C GLU A 108 7.58 -2.66 -9.27
N VAL A 109 8.16 -3.10 -8.16
CA VAL A 109 9.47 -2.65 -7.71
C VAL A 109 10.52 -3.49 -8.40
N ALA A 110 11.34 -2.86 -9.24
CA ALA A 110 12.52 -3.49 -9.78
C ALA A 110 13.48 -3.81 -8.64
N MET A 111 13.69 -5.10 -8.38
CA MET A 111 14.68 -5.57 -7.43
C MET A 111 15.99 -5.79 -8.19
N ASP A 112 16.69 -4.70 -8.50
CA ASP A 112 18.04 -4.77 -9.05
C ASP A 112 19.00 -5.04 -7.88
N PHE A 113 19.35 -6.31 -7.66
CA PHE A 113 20.37 -6.74 -6.71
C PHE A 113 21.74 -6.87 -7.38
#